data_AF-A0A388SCJ3-F1
#
_entry.id   AF-A0A388SCJ3-F1
#
_cell.length_a   1.000
_cell.length_b   1.000
_cell.length_c   1.000
_cell.angle_alpha   90.00
_cell.angle_beta   90.00
_cell.angle_gamma   90.00
#
_symmetry.space_group_name_H-M   'P 1'
#
loop_
_entity.id
_entity.type
_entity.pdbx_description
1 polymer ?
#
loop_
_entity_poly.entity_id
_entity_poly.type
_entity_poly.pdbx_seq_one_letter_code
_entity_poly.pdbx_strand_id
1 'polypeptide(L)'
;MLNENKQLDAKIQKARELQRQTEALMKDIKRTAIKEIHQYMARYNITLEELGATAASKTKAAAPAADQQPKKAVKRVKVSPKYQSEDGLQTWTGRGLKPKWLKAELDAGRKLEDFLIKTE
;
A
#
# COMPACT_ATOMS: atom_id res chain seq x y z
N MET A 1 14.45 32.27 -29.25
CA MET A 1 14.98 31.91 -27.91
C MET A 1 14.16 32.50 -26.76
N LEU A 2 14.08 33.83 -26.57
CA LEU A 2 13.38 34.43 -25.42
C LEU A 2 11.87 34.10 -25.35
N ASN A 3 11.18 34.09 -26.50
CA ASN A 3 9.74 33.81 -26.57
C ASN A 3 9.39 32.31 -26.34
N GLU A 4 10.32 31.41 -26.64
CA GLU A 4 10.14 29.97 -26.50
C GLU A 4 10.26 29.53 -25.03
N ASN A 5 11.22 30.10 -24.30
CA ASN A 5 11.33 29.93 -22.85
C ASN A 5 10.08 30.40 -22.11
N LYS A 6 9.51 31.55 -22.49
CA LYS A 6 8.25 32.06 -21.91
C LYS A 6 7.07 31.10 -22.14
N GLN A 7 7.01 30.45 -23.30
CA GLN A 7 6.00 29.44 -23.58
C GLN A 7 6.23 28.14 -22.79
N LEU A 8 7.48 27.75 -22.56
CA LEU A 8 7.82 26.61 -21.70
C LEU A 8 7.41 26.87 -20.24
N ASP A 9 7.69 28.06 -19.71
CA ASP A 9 7.27 28.44 -18.35
C ASP A 9 5.75 28.42 -18.19
N ALA A 10 5.01 28.93 -19.19
CA ALA A 10 3.55 28.89 -19.18
C ALA A 10 3.00 27.45 -19.15
N LYS A 11 3.62 26.52 -19.89
CA LYS A 11 3.26 25.09 -19.86
C LYS A 11 3.56 24.46 -18.51
N ILE A 12 4.70 24.79 -17.89
CA ILE A 12 5.08 24.29 -16.55
C ILE A 12 4.08 24.79 -15.49
N GLN A 13 3.68 26.06 -15.54
CA GLN A 13 2.68 26.60 -14.62
C GLN A 13 1.33 25.89 -14.78
N LYS A 14 0.89 25.70 -16.03
CA LYS A 14 -0.36 24.98 -16.32
C LYS A 14 -0.33 23.52 -15.84
N ALA A 15 0.80 22.82 -16.00
CA ALA A 15 0.97 21.47 -15.51
C ALA A 15 0.91 21.40 -13.97
N ARG A 16 1.56 22.34 -13.27
CA ARG A 16 1.51 22.42 -11.80
C ARG A 16 0.11 22.71 -11.28
N GLU A 17 -0.63 23.58 -11.95
CA GLU A 17 -2.01 23.89 -11.56
C GLU A 17 -2.90 22.66 -11.73
N LEU A 18 -2.76 21.94 -12.85
CA LEU A 18 -3.48 20.69 -13.08
C LEU A 18 -3.13 19.64 -12.03
N GLN A 19 -1.86 19.53 -11.63
CA GLN A 19 -1.42 18.63 -10.55
C GLN A 19 -2.01 19.00 -9.19
N ARG A 20 -2.11 20.30 -8.87
CA ARG A 20 -2.75 20.76 -7.63
C ARG A 20 -4.24 20.43 -7.62
N GLN A 21 -4.91 20.60 -8.75
CA GLN A 21 -6.34 20.25 -8.89
C GLN A 21 -6.55 18.74 -8.73
N THR A 22 -5.72 17.90 -9.34
CA THR A 22 -5.81 16.44 -9.18
C THR A 22 -5.52 16.01 -7.75
N GLU A 23 -4.52 16.60 -7.08
CA GLU A 23 -4.21 16.28 -5.68
C GLU A 23 -5.34 16.69 -4.73
N ALA A 24 -5.95 17.85 -4.94
CA ALA A 24 -7.09 18.31 -4.15
C ALA A 24 -8.27 17.33 -4.28
N LEU A 25 -8.65 16.96 -5.51
CA LEU A 25 -9.70 15.97 -5.75
C LEU A 25 -9.37 14.61 -5.12
N MET A 26 -8.12 14.15 -5.24
CA MET A 26 -7.67 12.91 -4.62
C MET A 26 -7.75 12.95 -3.09
N LYS A 27 -7.49 14.10 -2.47
CA LYS A 27 -7.61 14.28 -1.02
C LYS A 27 -9.06 14.15 -0.55
N ASP A 28 -10.00 14.75 -1.27
CA ASP A 28 -11.43 14.67 -0.94
C ASP A 28 -12.00 13.26 -1.18
N ILE A 29 -11.59 12.61 -2.27
CA ILE A 29 -11.92 11.19 -2.54
C ILE A 29 -11.39 10.31 -1.41
N LYS A 30 -10.10 10.44 -1.05
CA LYS A 30 -9.50 9.67 0.06
C LYS A 30 -10.22 9.91 1.38
N ARG A 31 -10.57 11.16 1.68
CA ARG A 31 -11.31 11.51 2.91
C ARG A 31 -12.68 10.84 2.94
N THR A 32 -13.37 10.80 1.81
CA THR A 32 -14.69 10.18 1.68
C THR A 32 -14.58 8.66 1.81
N ALA A 33 -13.66 8.04 1.08
CA ALA A 33 -13.38 6.61 1.16
C ALA A 33 -13.03 6.16 2.59
N ILE A 34 -12.21 6.93 3.31
CA ILE A 34 -11.88 6.64 4.72
C ILE A 34 -13.13 6.67 5.60
N LYS A 35 -14.07 7.61 5.40
CA LYS A 35 -15.32 7.64 6.17
C LYS A 35 -16.17 6.41 5.87
N GLU A 36 -16.30 6.03 4.60
CA GLU A 36 -17.07 4.85 4.19
C GLU A 36 -16.47 3.58 4.78
N ILE A 37 -15.13 3.43 4.75
CA ILE A 37 -14.44 2.30 5.39
C ILE A 37 -14.75 2.26 6.89
N HIS A 38 -14.71 3.39 7.60
CA HIS A 38 -15.09 3.43 9.03
C HIS A 38 -16.56 3.05 9.27
N GLN A 39 -17.48 3.48 8.41
CA GLN A 39 -18.89 3.09 8.51
C GLN A 39 -19.07 1.57 8.29
N TYR A 40 -18.38 1.01 7.30
CA TYR A 40 -18.40 -0.43 7.06
C TYR A 40 -17.75 -1.22 8.21
N MET A 41 -16.63 -0.74 8.75
CA MET A 41 -16.00 -1.34 9.93
C MET A 41 -16.95 -1.35 11.14
N ALA A 42 -17.67 -0.25 11.39
CA ALA A 42 -18.63 -0.17 12.48
C ALA A 42 -19.85 -1.08 12.27
N ARG A 43 -20.40 -1.14 11.04
CA ARG A 43 -21.59 -1.93 10.72
C ARG A 43 -21.34 -3.44 10.81
N TYR A 44 -20.18 -3.88 10.33
CA TYR A 44 -19.82 -5.30 10.26
C TYR A 44 -18.89 -5.75 11.39
N ASN A 45 -18.61 -4.85 12.35
CA ASN A 45 -17.70 -5.09 13.47
C ASN A 45 -16.31 -5.61 13.02
N ILE A 46 -15.87 -5.17 11.83
CA ILE A 46 -14.60 -5.55 11.23
C ILE A 46 -13.50 -4.76 11.93
N THR A 47 -12.55 -5.46 12.54
CA THR A 47 -11.40 -4.83 13.18
C THR A 47 -10.29 -4.59 12.18
N LEU A 48 -9.44 -3.60 12.47
CA LEU A 48 -8.25 -3.29 11.66
C LEU A 48 -7.31 -4.50 11.51
N GLU A 49 -7.33 -5.42 12.48
CA GLU A 49 -6.57 -6.67 12.47
C GLU A 49 -7.08 -7.65 11.41
N GLU A 50 -8.41 -7.72 11.22
CA GLU A 50 -9.05 -8.57 10.21
C GLU A 50 -8.82 -8.07 8.78
N LEU A 51 -8.67 -6.75 8.61
CA LEU A 51 -8.22 -6.10 7.38
C LEU A 51 -6.73 -6.34 7.07
N GLY A 52 -6.00 -7.07 7.93
CA GLY A 52 -4.60 -7.41 7.72
C GLY A 52 -3.63 -6.28 8.08
N ALA A 53 -4.07 -5.24 8.80
CA ALA A 53 -3.20 -4.17 9.27
C ALA A 53 -2.45 -4.56 10.56
N THR A 54 -1.89 -5.76 10.60
CA THR A 54 -0.81 -6.09 11.54
C THR A 54 0.50 -5.56 10.97
N ALA A 55 0.82 -4.28 11.21
CA ALA A 55 2.18 -3.69 11.31
C ALA A 55 2.34 -2.23 10.85
N ALA A 56 1.29 -1.49 10.48
CA ALA A 56 1.46 -0.13 9.93
C ALA A 56 0.85 1.01 10.77
N SER A 57 0.29 0.74 11.96
CA SER A 57 -0.28 1.80 12.80
C SER A 57 0.03 1.59 14.28
N LYS A 58 1.31 1.71 14.62
CA LYS A 58 1.72 2.28 15.91
C LYS A 58 2.60 3.49 15.64
N THR A 59 2.01 4.54 15.07
CA THR A 59 2.58 5.88 15.17
C THR A 59 1.46 6.86 15.49
N LYS A 60 1.61 7.48 16.67
CA LYS A 60 0.87 8.59 17.26
C LYS A 60 -0.45 8.27 17.97
N ALA A 61 -0.30 7.84 19.22
CA ALA A 61 -1.02 8.47 20.33
C ALA A 61 -0.03 8.73 21.48
N ALA A 62 -0.02 9.99 21.93
CA ALA A 62 0.46 10.63 23.17
C ALA A 62 1.56 10.00 24.07
N ALA A 63 2.47 10.86 24.55
CA ALA A 63 3.53 10.68 25.54
C ALA A 63 3.04 10.29 26.96
N PRO A 64 3.90 10.25 28.00
CA PRO A 64 5.16 9.51 28.21
C PRO A 64 5.05 8.54 29.41
N ALA A 65 5.84 7.47 29.48
CA ALA A 65 6.42 6.89 30.71
C ALA A 65 6.93 5.45 30.53
N ALA A 66 8.05 5.19 31.19
CA ALA A 66 8.51 3.90 31.73
C ALA A 66 8.92 2.79 30.76
N ASP A 67 10.24 2.72 30.56
CA ASP A 67 11.06 1.53 30.83
C ASP A 67 10.60 0.20 30.23
N GLN A 68 10.91 -0.03 28.95
CA GLN A 68 11.10 -1.39 28.44
C GLN A 68 12.27 -1.44 27.46
N GLN A 69 13.31 -2.17 27.86
CA GLN A 69 14.52 -2.54 27.12
C GLN A 69 14.31 -2.75 25.60
N PRO A 70 15.24 -2.29 24.74
CA PRO A 70 15.18 -2.57 23.31
C PRO A 70 15.52 -4.04 23.05
N LYS A 71 14.51 -4.86 22.74
CA LYS A 71 14.71 -6.21 22.19
C LYS A 71 15.32 -6.07 20.79
N LYS A 72 16.54 -6.60 20.64
CA LYS A 72 17.37 -6.59 19.42
C LYS A 72 16.54 -6.86 18.16
N ALA A 73 16.46 -5.87 17.28
CA ALA A 73 15.87 -6.02 15.95
C ALA A 73 16.73 -6.98 15.12
N VAL A 74 16.22 -8.19 14.88
CA VAL A 74 16.81 -9.12 13.93
C VAL A 74 16.73 -8.47 12.55
N LYS A 75 17.88 -8.20 11.93
CA LYS A 75 17.99 -7.68 10.55
C LYS A 75 17.25 -8.64 9.61
N ARG A 76 16.01 -8.30 9.24
CA ARG A 76 15.25 -9.00 8.20
C ARG A 76 15.93 -8.73 6.86
N VAL A 77 16.69 -9.71 6.38
CA VAL A 77 17.23 -9.72 5.00
C VAL A 77 16.05 -9.54 4.04
N LYS A 78 16.09 -8.49 3.21
CA LYS A 78 15.07 -8.20 2.21
C LYS A 78 15.12 -9.28 1.13
N VAL A 79 14.28 -10.29 1.25
CA VAL A 79 14.18 -11.38 0.26
C VAL A 79 13.32 -10.87 -0.90
N SER A 80 13.81 -11.03 -2.13
CA SER A 80 13.04 -10.69 -3.32
C SER A 80 11.71 -11.47 -3.35
N PRO A 81 10.59 -10.81 -3.71
CA PRO A 81 9.33 -11.50 -3.94
C PRO A 81 9.52 -12.54 -5.06
N LYS A 82 9.01 -13.75 -4.84
CA LYS A 82 9.14 -14.88 -5.79
C LYS A 82 7.84 -15.11 -6.56
N TYR A 83 6.70 -14.76 -5.97
CA TYR A 83 5.38 -14.92 -6.55
C TYR A 83 4.61 -13.60 -6.56
N GLN A 84 3.76 -13.36 -7.56
CA GLN A 84 2.92 -12.17 -7.73
C GLN A 84 1.50 -12.60 -8.12
N SER A 85 0.49 -11.91 -7.58
CA SER A 85 -0.92 -12.06 -7.95
C SER A 85 -1.17 -11.54 -9.38
N GLU A 86 -2.20 -12.05 -10.07
CA GLU A 86 -2.58 -11.59 -11.42
C GLU A 86 -2.78 -10.07 -11.50
N ASP A 87 -3.35 -9.44 -10.47
CA ASP A 87 -3.55 -7.99 -10.43
C ASP A 87 -2.25 -7.19 -10.21
N GLY A 88 -1.14 -7.87 -9.94
CA GLY A 88 0.16 -7.27 -9.67
C GLY A 88 0.28 -6.53 -8.33
N LEU A 89 -0.83 -6.36 -7.60
CA LEU A 89 -0.92 -5.59 -6.34
C LEU A 89 -0.31 -6.31 -5.14
N GLN A 90 -0.22 -7.64 -5.18
CA GLN A 90 0.24 -8.45 -4.06
C GLN A 90 1.37 -9.38 -4.50
N THR A 91 2.43 -9.43 -3.69
CA THR A 91 3.59 -10.30 -3.93
C THR A 91 3.89 -11.16 -2.71
N TRP A 92 4.37 -12.39 -2.94
CA TRP A 92 4.76 -13.33 -1.90
C TRP A 92 6.18 -13.85 -2.13
N THR A 93 7.00 -13.88 -1.09
CA THR A 93 8.40 -14.30 -1.17
C THR A 93 8.57 -15.83 -1.16
N GLY A 94 7.48 -16.60 -1.01
CA GLY A 94 7.53 -18.06 -0.85
C GLY A 94 7.95 -18.52 0.54
N ARG A 95 8.15 -17.60 1.49
CA ARG A 95 8.47 -17.89 2.90
C ARG A 95 7.30 -17.51 3.81
N GLY A 96 6.99 -18.38 4.77
CA GLY A 96 5.93 -18.15 5.76
C GLY A 96 4.54 -18.58 5.28
N LEU A 97 3.50 -18.06 5.93
CA LEU A 97 2.10 -18.38 5.62
C LEU A 97 1.74 -17.92 4.20
N LYS A 98 1.04 -18.79 3.45
CA LYS A 98 0.52 -18.45 2.12
C LYS A 98 -0.53 -17.34 2.25
N PRO A 99 -0.48 -16.29 1.42
CA PRO A 99 -1.48 -15.22 1.46
C PRO A 99 -2.84 -15.73 0.94
N LYS A 100 -3.92 -15.04 1.34
CA LYS A 100 -5.30 -15.43 1.01
C LYS A 100 -5.54 -15.53 -0.50
N TRP A 101 -4.99 -14.60 -1.30
CA TRP A 101 -5.08 -14.64 -2.77
C TRP A 101 -4.48 -15.93 -3.32
N LEU A 102 -3.24 -16.26 -2.92
CA LEU A 102 -2.58 -17.46 -3.42
C LEU A 102 -3.30 -18.74 -2.98
N LYS A 103 -3.89 -18.75 -1.79
CA LYS A 103 -4.72 -19.86 -1.34
C LYS A 103 -6.00 -19.99 -2.18
N ALA A 104 -6.67 -18.88 -2.49
CA ALA A 104 -7.86 -18.88 -3.34
C ALA A 104 -7.54 -19.36 -4.77
N GLU A 105 -6.40 -18.94 -5.32
CA GLU A 105 -5.94 -19.36 -6.65
C GLU A 105 -5.58 -20.86 -6.69
N LEU A 106 -4.93 -21.37 -5.64
CA LEU A 106 -4.65 -22.80 -5.52
C LEU A 106 -5.92 -23.63 -5.34
N ASP A 107 -6.93 -23.09 -4.64
CA ASP A 107 -8.24 -23.73 -4.46
C ASP A 107 -9.05 -23.73 -5.78
N ALA A 108 -8.91 -22.67 -6.59
CA ALA A 108 -9.45 -22.57 -7.94
C ALA A 108 -8.76 -23.52 -8.96
N GLY A 109 -7.82 -24.36 -8.52
CA GLY A 109 -7.15 -25.36 -9.34
C GLY A 109 -5.96 -24.83 -10.14
N ARG A 110 -5.54 -23.58 -9.93
CA ARG A 110 -4.34 -23.03 -10.56
C ARG A 110 -3.08 -23.48 -9.84
N LYS A 111 -1.96 -23.47 -10.57
CA LYS A 111 -0.67 -23.91 -10.02
C LYS A 111 0.06 -22.73 -9.41
N LEU A 112 0.84 -23.01 -8.36
CA LEU A 112 1.74 -22.03 -7.74
C LEU A 112 2.75 -21.44 -8.75
N GLU A 113 3.08 -22.22 -9.78
CA GLU A 113 4.04 -21.89 -10.83
C GLU A 113 3.57 -20.75 -11.74
N ASP A 114 2.26 -20.59 -11.96
CA ASP A 114 1.69 -19.50 -12.76
C ASP A 114 1.92 -18.12 -12.12
N PHE A 115 2.04 -18.08 -10.80
CA PHE A 115 2.28 -16.84 -10.06
C PHE A 115 3.77 -16.53 -9.91
N LEU A 116 4.67 -17.36 -10.45
CA LEU A 116 6.11 -17.17 -10.30
C LEU A 116 6.57 -15.94 -11.09
N ILE A 117 7.18 -14.98 -10.40
CA ILE A 117 7.83 -13.82 -11.04
C ILE A 117 9.03 -14.37 -11.81
N LYS A 118 8.97 -14.36 -13.15
CA LYS A 118 10.13 -14.60 -14.00
C LYS A 118 11.06 -13.39 -13.88
N THR A 119 12.05 -13.49 -13.00
CA THR A 119 13.25 -12.66 -13.06
C THR A 119 14.14 -13.24 -14.16
N GLU A 120 14.16 -12.59 -15.31
CA GLU A 120 15.20 -12.77 -16.34
C GLU A 120 16.32 -11.76 -16.12
#